data_AF-A0A850JCK0-F1
#
_entry.id   AF-A0A850JCK0-F1
#
_cell.length_a   1.000
_cell.length_b   1.000
_cell.length_c   1.000
_cell.angle_alpha   90.00
_cell.angle_beta   90.00
_cell.angle_gamma   90.00
#
_symmetry.space_group_name_H-M   'P 1'
#
loop_
_entity.id
_entity.type
_entity.pdbx_description
1 polymer ?
#
loop_
_entity_poly.entity_id
_entity_poly.type
_entity_poly.pdbx_seq_one_letter_code
_entity_poly.pdbx_strand_id
1 'polypeptide(L)'
;MHDFPRAVRRAGAAAAAAAFAATALTAFTGTAAAGTAPAWCKPGGTLSARAMPQRVKIADCDLRGRTVRGANGLSAIVPSDGTSLVAHELRTDGAAELRVQVDERRGEIIIGTRGGRVPQGRPRGFRAPAAACADGTHRAEPSKWPKGTTVQWHYYAGTAGLPRDPVAAGIANMVNARTDCDDEGRFTPPPDVNEHYAGQANRAPNVTNAAACGNRDQVNTFGWHAMPDADKDVLAATCTWFNGPTTVETDMALQTQDKKWWTSGSCPAGSYSAEAVATHEAGHVLGLAHVEGIEHENLTMAPSIASCDNGPTTLGKGDYDGLIALYGGR
;
A
#
# COMPACT_ATOMS: atom_id res chain seq x y z
N MET A 1 22.65 60.03 -32.59
CA MET A 1 22.24 60.03 -34.01
C MET A 1 20.86 59.42 -34.08
N HIS A 2 19.87 60.27 -34.40
CA HIS A 2 18.45 60.01 -34.77
C HIS A 2 17.58 59.33 -33.69
N ASP A 3 16.63 59.94 -32.97
CA ASP A 3 15.74 61.11 -33.13
C ASP A 3 14.69 61.06 -34.27
N PHE A 4 13.43 60.81 -33.86
CA PHE A 4 12.10 61.26 -34.36
C PHE A 4 11.57 60.76 -35.75
N PRO A 5 10.27 60.93 -36.11
CA PRO A 5 9.00 61.00 -35.33
C PRO A 5 7.75 60.31 -35.98
N ARG A 6 6.64 60.36 -35.21
CA ARG A 6 5.18 60.42 -35.51
C ARG A 6 4.66 60.43 -36.96
N ALA A 7 3.49 59.77 -37.14
CA ALA A 7 2.19 60.27 -37.66
C ALA A 7 1.47 59.16 -38.48
N VAL A 8 0.16 59.07 -38.75
CA VAL A 8 -1.13 59.66 -38.35
C VAL A 8 -2.22 58.77 -39.01
N ARG A 9 -3.36 58.60 -38.32
CA ARG A 9 -4.73 58.25 -38.76
C ARG A 9 -5.01 58.05 -40.26
N ARG A 10 -5.84 57.04 -40.57
CA ARG A 10 -7.08 57.24 -41.37
C ARG A 10 -8.25 56.41 -40.83
N ALA A 11 -9.39 57.10 -40.73
CA ALA A 11 -10.71 56.58 -40.49
C ALA A 11 -11.31 56.02 -41.79
N GLY A 12 -12.26 55.10 -41.65
CA GLY A 12 -13.09 54.61 -42.74
C GLY A 12 -14.25 53.78 -42.18
N ALA A 13 -15.35 54.45 -41.88
CA ALA A 13 -16.63 53.82 -41.57
C ALA A 13 -17.28 53.30 -42.86
N ALA A 14 -17.83 52.09 -42.82
CA ALA A 14 -18.86 51.65 -43.75
C ALA A 14 -19.85 50.79 -42.97
N ALA A 15 -21.05 51.34 -42.77
CA ALA A 15 -22.23 50.61 -42.36
C ALA A 15 -22.85 49.94 -43.59
N ALA A 16 -23.37 48.71 -43.44
CA ALA A 16 -24.70 48.36 -43.94
C ALA A 16 -25.08 46.90 -43.64
N ALA A 17 -26.36 46.77 -43.31
CA ALA A 17 -27.28 45.67 -43.59
C ALA A 17 -27.22 44.39 -42.75
N ALA A 18 -28.21 44.30 -41.88
CA ALA A 18 -28.68 43.11 -41.21
C ALA A 18 -29.29 42.09 -42.19
N ALA A 19 -29.07 40.80 -41.90
CA ALA A 19 -29.93 39.71 -42.32
C ALA A 19 -30.12 38.77 -41.11
N PHE A 20 -31.27 38.87 -40.46
CA PHE A 20 -31.73 37.91 -39.46
C PHE A 20 -32.21 36.66 -40.17
N ALA A 21 -31.40 35.59 -40.17
CA ALA A 21 -31.85 34.24 -40.45
C ALA A 21 -32.14 33.55 -39.11
N ALA A 22 -33.43 33.47 -38.76
CA ALA A 22 -33.90 32.71 -37.61
C ALA A 22 -33.89 31.22 -37.95
N THR A 23 -32.76 30.55 -37.74
CA THR A 23 -32.69 29.09 -37.76
C THR A 23 -33.09 28.58 -36.39
N ALA A 24 -34.29 28.02 -36.28
CA ALA A 24 -34.76 27.32 -35.09
C ALA A 24 -33.93 26.04 -34.90
N LEU A 25 -32.82 26.15 -34.16
CA LEU A 25 -32.16 25.01 -33.56
C LEU A 25 -33.03 24.55 -32.40
N THR A 26 -33.77 23.46 -32.62
CA THR A 26 -34.37 22.67 -31.55
C THR A 26 -33.22 22.15 -30.67
N ALA A 27 -32.93 22.90 -29.61
CA ALA A 27 -32.09 22.42 -28.53
C ALA A 27 -32.80 21.23 -27.89
N PHE A 28 -32.41 20.02 -28.30
CA PHE A 28 -32.58 18.84 -27.47
C PHE A 28 -31.72 19.07 -26.22
N THR A 29 -32.34 19.72 -25.23
CA THR A 29 -31.90 19.64 -23.84
C THR A 29 -32.22 18.22 -23.38
N GLY A 30 -31.41 17.27 -23.84
CA GLY A 30 -31.29 15.97 -23.21
C GLY A 30 -30.72 16.22 -21.83
N THR A 31 -31.59 16.52 -20.87
CA THR A 31 -31.30 16.31 -19.45
C THR A 31 -31.08 14.82 -19.31
N ALA A 32 -29.81 14.38 -19.45
CA ALA A 32 -29.38 13.09 -18.97
C ALA A 32 -29.84 13.04 -17.51
N ALA A 33 -30.84 12.22 -17.22
CA ALA A 33 -31.31 12.01 -15.87
C ALA A 33 -30.10 11.56 -15.06
N ALA A 34 -29.60 12.44 -14.20
CA ALA A 34 -28.61 12.07 -13.20
C ALA A 34 -29.28 10.99 -12.36
N GLY A 35 -28.92 9.73 -12.62
CA GLY A 35 -29.42 8.59 -11.86
C GLY A 35 -29.21 8.89 -10.40
N THR A 36 -30.25 8.68 -9.59
CA THR A 36 -30.13 8.86 -8.14
C THR A 36 -29.02 7.96 -7.65
N ALA A 37 -28.00 8.53 -6.99
CA ALA A 37 -26.86 7.76 -6.49
C ALA A 37 -27.36 6.56 -5.65
N PRO A 38 -26.73 5.38 -5.75
CA PRO A 38 -27.15 4.22 -4.98
C PRO A 38 -27.21 4.53 -3.48
N ALA A 39 -28.13 3.88 -2.75
CA ALA A 39 -28.32 4.13 -1.32
C ALA A 39 -27.06 3.88 -0.47
N TRP A 40 -26.12 3.06 -0.96
CA TRP A 40 -24.83 2.81 -0.32
C TRP A 40 -23.79 3.92 -0.61
N CYS A 41 -23.95 4.68 -1.70
CA CYS A 41 -23.10 5.80 -2.09
C CYS A 41 -23.58 7.13 -1.48
N LYS A 42 -23.77 7.17 -0.16
CA LYS A 42 -24.15 8.42 0.51
C LYS A 42 -22.96 9.39 0.53
N PRO A 43 -23.18 10.70 0.41
CA PRO A 43 -22.09 11.68 0.58
C PRO A 43 -21.60 11.69 2.02
N GLY A 44 -20.29 11.86 2.20
CA GLY A 44 -19.63 11.91 3.50
C GLY A 44 -19.44 10.54 4.18
N GLY A 45 -18.51 10.51 5.14
CA GLY A 45 -18.21 9.33 5.95
C GLY A 45 -17.47 8.19 5.23
N THR A 46 -17.05 7.21 6.02
CA THR A 46 -16.38 5.99 5.56
C THR A 46 -17.37 5.03 4.92
N LEU A 47 -17.05 4.53 3.73
CA LEU A 47 -17.83 3.52 3.03
C LEU A 47 -17.39 2.11 3.42
N SER A 48 -18.33 1.22 3.75
CA SER A 48 -18.00 -0.18 4.04
C SER A 48 -17.95 -1.01 2.75
N ALA A 49 -16.83 -1.68 2.51
CA ALA A 49 -16.66 -2.60 1.37
C ALA A 49 -17.69 -3.76 1.39
N ARG A 50 -18.25 -4.10 2.56
CA ARG A 50 -19.31 -5.12 2.68
C ARG A 50 -20.69 -4.62 2.28
N ALA A 51 -20.90 -3.31 2.27
CA ALA A 51 -22.19 -2.68 1.99
C ALA A 51 -22.31 -2.16 0.54
N MET A 52 -21.28 -2.35 -0.28
CA MET A 52 -21.22 -1.90 -1.67
C MET A 52 -20.78 -3.04 -2.60
N PRO A 53 -21.09 -2.98 -3.90
CA PRO A 53 -20.58 -3.97 -4.84
C PRO A 53 -19.06 -3.90 -4.93
N GLN A 54 -18.41 -5.05 -5.19
CA GLN A 54 -16.96 -5.10 -5.38
C GLN A 54 -16.49 -4.35 -6.62
N ARG A 55 -17.37 -4.16 -7.62
CA ARG A 55 -17.10 -3.36 -8.81
C ARG A 55 -18.07 -2.20 -8.84
N VAL A 56 -17.54 -0.99 -8.80
CA VAL A 56 -18.28 0.25 -8.77
C VAL A 56 -17.96 1.02 -10.05
N LYS A 57 -18.99 1.43 -10.79
CA LYS A 57 -18.78 2.39 -11.89
C LYS A 57 -18.60 3.79 -11.31
N ILE A 58 -17.59 4.51 -11.77
CA ILE A 58 -17.30 5.89 -11.34
C ILE A 58 -18.51 6.80 -11.61
N ALA A 59 -19.23 6.57 -12.71
CA ALA A 59 -20.44 7.31 -13.05
C ALA A 59 -21.61 7.08 -12.07
N ASP A 60 -21.66 5.93 -11.40
CA ASP A 60 -22.71 5.62 -10.42
C ASP A 60 -22.33 6.14 -9.02
N CYS A 61 -21.03 6.06 -8.69
CA CYS A 61 -20.47 6.53 -7.44
C CYS A 61 -18.95 6.73 -7.59
N ASP A 62 -18.50 7.98 -7.61
CA ASP A 62 -17.07 8.25 -7.60
C ASP A 62 -16.52 8.04 -6.18
N LEU A 63 -15.70 7.00 -6.02
CA LEU A 63 -15.07 6.68 -4.73
C LEU A 63 -13.78 7.45 -4.51
N ARG A 64 -13.23 8.13 -5.51
CA ARG A 64 -11.94 8.82 -5.41
C ARG A 64 -11.96 9.91 -4.33
N GLY A 65 -10.90 9.94 -3.53
CA GLY A 65 -10.78 10.80 -2.36
C GLY A 65 -11.65 10.39 -1.16
N ARG A 66 -12.39 9.28 -1.26
CA ARG A 66 -13.23 8.78 -0.17
C ARG A 66 -12.53 7.66 0.59
N THR A 67 -12.84 7.55 1.88
CA THR A 67 -12.37 6.44 2.71
C THR A 67 -13.24 5.21 2.53
N VAL A 68 -12.62 4.08 2.22
CA VAL A 68 -13.24 2.75 2.17
C VAL A 68 -12.71 1.91 3.32
N ARG A 69 -13.58 1.19 4.03
CA ARG A 69 -13.24 0.24 5.10
C ARG A 69 -13.48 -1.20 4.64
N GLY A 70 -12.44 -2.02 4.74
CA GLY A 70 -12.41 -3.45 4.43
C GLY A 70 -12.64 -4.35 5.66
N ALA A 71 -12.09 -5.55 5.59
CA ALA A 71 -12.05 -6.52 6.68
C ALA A 71 -11.22 -6.01 7.86
N ASN A 72 -11.54 -6.52 9.06
CA ASN A 72 -10.82 -6.20 10.31
C ASN A 72 -10.67 -4.70 10.64
N GLY A 73 -11.49 -3.83 10.05
CA GLY A 73 -11.47 -2.39 10.34
C GLY A 73 -10.50 -1.57 9.49
N LEU A 74 -9.55 -2.22 8.81
CA LEU A 74 -8.60 -1.62 7.88
C LEU A 74 -9.34 -0.73 6.88
N SER A 75 -8.84 0.49 6.71
CA SER A 75 -9.38 1.43 5.75
C SER A 75 -8.31 2.06 4.88
N ALA A 76 -8.74 2.71 3.81
CA ALA A 76 -7.86 3.41 2.90
C ALA A 76 -8.61 4.55 2.20
N ILE A 77 -7.90 5.62 1.88
CA ILE A 77 -8.41 6.66 0.98
C ILE A 77 -8.22 6.16 -0.45
N VAL A 78 -9.30 6.09 -1.23
CA VAL A 78 -9.22 5.73 -2.66
C VAL A 78 -8.44 6.84 -3.37
N PRO A 79 -7.35 6.54 -4.08
CA PRO A 79 -6.52 7.58 -4.69
C PRO A 79 -7.29 8.43 -5.69
N SER A 80 -7.13 9.75 -5.59
CA SER A 80 -7.77 10.70 -6.51
C SER A 80 -6.98 10.96 -7.78
N ASP A 81 -5.70 10.57 -7.81
CA ASP A 81 -4.78 10.77 -8.93
C ASP A 81 -4.85 9.65 -9.99
N GLY A 82 -5.84 8.75 -9.87
CA GLY A 82 -6.04 7.63 -10.79
C GLY A 82 -5.18 6.40 -10.46
N THR A 83 -4.29 6.48 -9.47
CA THR A 83 -3.54 5.30 -9.01
C THR A 83 -4.46 4.31 -8.30
N SER A 84 -4.00 3.07 -8.24
CA SER A 84 -4.58 2.02 -7.41
C SER A 84 -3.78 1.88 -6.11
N LEU A 85 -4.34 1.18 -5.12
CA LEU A 85 -3.77 1.05 -3.78
C LEU A 85 -3.98 -0.36 -3.23
N VAL A 86 -2.96 -0.91 -2.57
CA VAL A 86 -3.10 -2.02 -1.61
C VAL A 86 -2.68 -1.54 -0.24
N ALA A 87 -3.53 -1.79 0.76
CA ALA A 87 -3.26 -1.53 2.16
C ALA A 87 -3.11 -2.87 2.90
N HIS A 88 -2.09 -2.98 3.73
CA HIS A 88 -1.81 -4.11 4.59
C HIS A 88 -1.72 -3.67 6.05
N GLU A 89 -2.24 -4.50 6.94
CA GLU A 89 -1.94 -4.46 8.38
C GLU A 89 -1.41 -5.80 8.82
N LEU A 90 -0.26 -5.79 9.49
CA LEU A 90 0.20 -6.91 10.29
C LEU A 90 -0.29 -6.74 11.73
N ARG A 91 -0.87 -7.81 12.28
CA ARG A 91 -1.40 -7.82 13.65
C ARG A 91 -0.85 -9.01 14.43
N THR A 92 -1.00 -8.95 15.75
CA THR A 92 -0.61 -10.05 16.65
C THR A 92 -1.53 -11.26 16.53
N ASP A 93 -2.71 -11.10 15.93
CA ASP A 93 -3.76 -12.13 15.84
C ASP A 93 -4.19 -12.44 14.40
N GLY A 94 -3.43 -11.98 13.41
CA GLY A 94 -3.74 -12.12 11.99
C GLY A 94 -3.45 -10.83 11.22
N ALA A 95 -4.09 -10.67 10.07
CA ALA A 95 -3.82 -9.56 9.18
C ALA A 95 -5.07 -9.04 8.49
N ALA A 96 -4.92 -7.89 7.84
CA ALA A 96 -5.92 -7.32 6.95
C ALA A 96 -5.28 -6.89 5.63
N GLU A 97 -6.03 -7.04 4.55
CA GLU A 97 -5.70 -6.55 3.22
C GLU A 97 -6.92 -5.81 2.65
N LEU A 98 -6.70 -4.61 2.13
CA LEU A 98 -7.68 -3.84 1.38
C LEU A 98 -7.05 -3.41 0.06
N ARG A 99 -7.64 -3.88 -1.04
CA ARG A 99 -7.22 -3.57 -2.40
C ARG A 99 -8.24 -2.68 -3.08
N VAL A 100 -7.77 -1.59 -3.65
CA VAL A 100 -8.54 -0.62 -4.42
C VAL A 100 -7.89 -0.48 -5.79
N GLN A 101 -8.51 -1.00 -6.83
CA GLN A 101 -8.04 -0.87 -8.21
C GLN A 101 -8.89 0.17 -8.93
N VAL A 102 -8.25 1.22 -9.43
CA VAL A 102 -8.87 2.27 -10.24
C VAL A 102 -8.55 1.99 -11.71
N ASP A 103 -9.59 1.75 -12.52
CA ASP A 103 -9.49 1.58 -13.97
C ASP A 103 -10.21 2.73 -14.66
N GLU A 104 -9.47 3.81 -14.93
CA GLU A 104 -10.03 5.00 -15.59
C GLU A 104 -10.47 4.72 -17.04
N ARG A 105 -9.85 3.73 -17.72
CA ARG A 105 -10.22 3.38 -19.10
C ARG A 105 -11.60 2.74 -19.15
N ARG A 106 -11.93 1.92 -18.15
CA ARG A 106 -13.25 1.30 -18.01
C ARG A 106 -14.23 2.15 -17.21
N GLY A 107 -13.75 3.20 -16.54
CA GLY A 107 -14.56 4.01 -15.63
C GLY A 107 -15.04 3.22 -14.41
N GLU A 108 -14.21 2.30 -13.90
CA GLU A 108 -14.55 1.36 -12.83
C GLU A 108 -13.55 1.45 -11.66
N ILE A 109 -14.03 1.19 -10.45
CA ILE A 109 -13.22 0.96 -9.24
C ILE A 109 -13.55 -0.42 -8.70
N ILE A 110 -12.53 -1.25 -8.47
CA ILE A 110 -12.66 -2.60 -7.95
C ILE A 110 -12.12 -2.64 -6.52
N ILE A 111 -12.95 -3.08 -5.58
CA ILE A 111 -12.63 -3.22 -4.16
C ILE A 111 -12.52 -4.70 -3.82
N GLY A 112 -11.34 -5.10 -3.35
CA GLY A 112 -11.07 -6.41 -2.78
C GLY A 112 -10.70 -6.27 -1.32
N THR A 113 -11.10 -7.23 -0.48
CA THR A 113 -10.63 -7.29 0.89
C THR A 113 -10.37 -8.72 1.31
N ARG A 114 -9.31 -8.92 2.08
CA ARG A 114 -9.00 -10.16 2.77
C ARG A 114 -8.70 -9.84 4.22
N GLY A 115 -8.97 -10.79 5.09
CA GLY A 115 -8.68 -10.67 6.50
C GLY A 115 -8.88 -12.01 7.14
N GLY A 116 -7.79 -12.56 7.65
CA GLY A 116 -7.78 -13.78 8.45
C GLY A 116 -7.40 -13.42 9.87
N ARG A 117 -8.16 -13.92 10.84
CA ARG A 117 -7.68 -14.01 12.21
C ARG A 117 -7.15 -15.41 12.42
N VAL A 118 -6.00 -15.53 13.08
CA VAL A 118 -5.48 -16.83 13.51
C VAL A 118 -6.50 -17.42 14.48
N PRO A 119 -7.09 -18.59 14.18
CA PRO A 119 -8.09 -19.20 15.05
C PRO A 119 -7.53 -19.47 16.44
N GLN A 120 -8.22 -19.01 17.48
CA GLN A 120 -7.86 -19.38 18.85
C GLN A 120 -8.34 -20.80 19.15
N GLY A 121 -7.37 -21.72 19.26
CA GLY A 121 -7.60 -23.12 19.65
C GLY A 121 -7.23 -24.13 18.56
N ARG A 122 -6.69 -25.29 18.96
CA ARG A 122 -6.19 -26.33 18.06
C ARG A 122 -7.35 -27.06 17.36
N PRO A 123 -7.55 -26.90 16.04
CA PRO A 123 -8.58 -27.64 15.32
C PRO A 123 -8.33 -29.16 15.38
N ARG A 124 -9.39 -29.97 15.42
CA ARG A 124 -9.26 -31.44 15.35
C ARG A 124 -8.69 -31.82 13.98
N GLY A 125 -7.54 -32.51 13.95
CA GLY A 125 -6.82 -32.89 12.73
C GLY A 125 -5.61 -32.01 12.38
N PHE A 126 -5.17 -31.17 13.32
CA PHE A 126 -4.03 -30.26 13.15
C PHE A 126 -2.75 -30.97 12.67
N ARG A 127 -2.29 -30.61 11.46
CA ARG A 127 -0.92 -30.88 11.02
C ARG A 127 -0.01 -29.80 11.57
N ALA A 128 1.19 -30.18 11.98
CA ALA A 128 2.21 -29.19 12.33
C ALA A 128 2.48 -28.28 11.11
N PRO A 129 2.80 -27.01 11.34
CA PRO A 129 3.23 -26.13 10.28
C PRO A 129 4.40 -26.72 9.50
N ALA A 130 4.45 -26.43 8.20
CA ALA A 130 5.62 -26.75 7.41
C ALA A 130 6.84 -25.97 7.95
N ALA A 131 8.02 -26.58 7.85
CA ALA A 131 9.25 -25.86 8.14
C ALA A 131 9.44 -24.75 7.09
N ALA A 132 9.82 -23.54 7.52
CA ALA A 132 9.99 -22.38 6.63
C ALA A 132 10.83 -22.71 5.38
N CYS A 133 11.90 -23.48 5.57
CA CYS A 133 12.83 -23.88 4.51
C CYS A 133 12.30 -24.92 3.51
N ALA A 134 11.19 -25.59 3.83
CA ALA A 134 10.54 -26.57 2.97
C ALA A 134 9.22 -26.06 2.39
N ASP A 135 8.64 -25.01 2.98
CA ASP A 135 7.38 -24.43 2.55
C ASP A 135 7.59 -23.48 1.38
N GLY A 136 7.24 -23.92 0.16
CA GLY A 136 7.34 -23.11 -1.06
C GLY A 136 6.12 -22.21 -1.32
N THR A 137 5.17 -22.13 -0.39
CA THR A 137 3.91 -21.41 -0.60
C THR A 137 4.15 -19.91 -0.61
N HIS A 138 3.61 -19.22 -1.61
CA HIS A 138 3.75 -17.79 -1.74
C HIS A 138 2.56 -17.17 -2.47
N ARG A 139 2.39 -15.85 -2.27
CA ARG A 139 1.34 -15.07 -2.92
C ARG A 139 1.91 -13.71 -3.34
N ALA A 140 1.50 -13.25 -4.51
CA ALA A 140 1.90 -11.95 -5.04
C ALA A 140 0.74 -10.94 -4.95
N GLU A 141 1.12 -9.68 -4.74
CA GLU A 141 0.26 -8.53 -4.94
C GLU A 141 0.01 -8.26 -6.44
N PRO A 142 -0.97 -7.42 -6.82
CA PRO A 142 -1.25 -7.18 -8.23
C PRO A 142 -0.21 -6.25 -8.86
N SER A 143 0.68 -5.66 -8.07
CA SER A 143 1.76 -4.81 -8.52
C SER A 143 3.10 -5.21 -7.92
N LYS A 144 4.16 -4.82 -8.63
CA LYS A 144 5.55 -4.93 -8.18
C LYS A 144 6.37 -3.77 -8.73
N TRP A 145 7.56 -3.56 -8.18
CA TRP A 145 8.53 -2.68 -8.81
C TRP A 145 9.03 -3.30 -10.13
N PRO A 146 9.44 -2.49 -11.12
CA PRO A 146 10.13 -3.02 -12.29
C PRO A 146 11.41 -3.76 -11.90
N LYS A 147 11.77 -4.81 -12.64
CA LYS A 147 13.03 -5.55 -12.44
C LYS A 147 14.25 -4.62 -12.55
N GLY A 148 15.26 -4.84 -11.72
CA GLY A 148 16.45 -4.00 -11.63
C GLY A 148 16.23 -2.64 -10.94
N THR A 149 15.01 -2.34 -10.47
CA THR A 149 14.73 -1.08 -9.76
C THR A 149 15.50 -1.02 -8.46
N THR A 150 15.99 0.18 -8.14
CA THR A 150 16.44 0.52 -6.79
C THR A 150 15.34 1.30 -6.09
N VAL A 151 14.68 0.69 -5.11
CA VAL A 151 13.64 1.33 -4.30
C VAL A 151 14.31 2.35 -3.37
N GLN A 152 14.23 3.62 -3.73
CA GLN A 152 14.71 4.72 -2.89
C GLN A 152 13.72 4.96 -1.76
N TRP A 153 14.20 5.09 -0.52
CA TRP A 153 13.34 5.30 0.65
C TRP A 153 13.93 6.25 1.68
N HIS A 154 13.09 7.02 2.34
CA HIS A 154 13.47 7.90 3.44
C HIS A 154 13.03 7.31 4.77
N TYR A 155 13.80 7.56 5.82
CA TYR A 155 13.52 7.05 7.16
C TYR A 155 12.83 8.10 8.02
N TYR A 156 11.71 7.74 8.63
CA TYR A 156 11.04 8.56 9.64
C TYR A 156 11.20 7.96 11.04
N ALA A 157 11.90 8.68 11.93
CA ALA A 157 12.20 8.21 13.28
C ALA A 157 11.00 8.15 14.23
N GLY A 158 9.84 8.69 13.83
CA GLY A 158 8.73 8.91 14.74
C GLY A 158 9.00 10.02 15.76
N THR A 159 7.97 10.41 16.49
CA THR A 159 8.07 11.45 17.55
C THR A 159 8.95 11.03 18.72
N ALA A 160 9.11 9.72 18.93
CA ALA A 160 9.96 9.14 19.96
C ALA A 160 11.43 8.99 19.55
N GLY A 161 11.81 9.33 18.30
CA GLY A 161 13.20 9.23 17.83
C GLY A 161 13.74 7.80 17.82
N LEU A 162 12.92 6.84 17.40
CA LEU A 162 13.27 5.43 17.40
C LEU A 162 14.38 5.11 16.38
N PRO A 163 15.09 3.98 16.52
CA PRO A 163 16.25 3.66 15.71
C PRO A 163 15.87 3.17 14.30
N ARG A 164 16.70 3.54 13.31
CA ARG A 164 16.56 3.13 11.90
C ARG A 164 16.97 1.69 11.66
N ASP A 165 17.96 1.22 12.40
CA ASP A 165 18.65 -0.04 12.11
C ASP A 165 17.73 -1.26 11.94
N PRO A 166 16.71 -1.52 12.79
CA PRO A 166 15.80 -2.65 12.54
C PRO A 166 14.98 -2.50 11.25
N VAL A 167 14.60 -1.27 10.88
CA VAL A 167 13.86 -1.00 9.63
C VAL A 167 14.75 -1.24 8.42
N ALA A 168 15.98 -0.72 8.45
CA ALA A 168 16.97 -0.94 7.39
C ALA A 168 17.35 -2.42 7.25
N ALA A 169 17.57 -3.11 8.37
CA ALA A 169 17.84 -4.55 8.37
C ALA A 169 16.66 -5.34 7.77
N GLY A 170 15.42 -4.98 8.13
CA GLY A 170 14.24 -5.64 7.59
C GLY A 170 14.13 -5.56 6.07
N ILE A 171 14.37 -4.38 5.50
CA ILE A 171 14.41 -4.16 4.05
C ILE A 171 15.56 -4.94 3.41
N ALA A 172 16.76 -4.88 4.02
CA ALA A 172 17.94 -5.58 3.55
C ALA A 172 17.74 -7.12 3.53
N ASN A 173 17.04 -7.68 4.51
CA ASN A 173 16.74 -9.11 4.58
C ASN A 173 15.97 -9.57 3.32
N MET A 174 14.97 -8.80 2.88
CA MET A 174 14.18 -9.08 1.68
C MET A 174 15.00 -8.92 0.38
N VAL A 175 15.66 -7.77 0.16
CA VAL A 175 16.38 -7.54 -1.10
C VAL A 175 17.66 -8.38 -1.24
N ASN A 176 18.22 -8.90 -0.14
CA ASN A 176 19.38 -9.79 -0.15
C ASN A 176 19.04 -11.26 0.08
N ALA A 177 17.75 -11.58 0.14
CA ALA A 177 17.25 -12.93 0.37
C ALA A 177 17.89 -13.63 1.58
N ARG A 178 18.02 -12.91 2.70
CA ARG A 178 18.59 -13.45 3.93
C ARG A 178 17.76 -14.63 4.42
N THR A 179 18.41 -15.73 4.77
CA THR A 179 17.73 -16.93 5.28
C THR A 179 18.57 -17.60 6.36
N ASP A 180 17.96 -18.50 7.12
CA ASP A 180 18.62 -19.50 7.99
C ASP A 180 18.46 -20.93 7.43
N CYS A 181 17.98 -21.05 6.19
CA CYS A 181 17.78 -22.33 5.51
C CYS A 181 19.06 -22.95 4.91
N ASP A 182 20.15 -22.19 4.87
CA ASP A 182 21.47 -22.63 4.42
C ASP A 182 22.58 -22.05 5.31
N ASP A 183 23.76 -22.64 5.22
CA ASP A 183 24.94 -22.24 6.00
C ASP A 183 25.50 -20.89 5.53
N GLU A 184 25.20 -20.47 4.29
CA GLU A 184 25.59 -19.15 3.76
C GLU A 184 24.76 -18.00 4.33
N GLY A 185 23.63 -18.30 4.96
CA GLY A 185 22.69 -17.34 5.53
C GLY A 185 21.92 -16.53 4.48
N ARG A 186 21.86 -17.00 3.22
CA ARG A 186 21.22 -16.30 2.11
C ARG A 186 20.90 -17.22 0.94
N PHE A 187 19.67 -17.10 0.43
CA PHE A 187 19.34 -17.73 -0.84
C PHE A 187 20.07 -17.05 -2.01
N THR A 188 20.50 -17.85 -2.97
CA THR A 188 21.23 -17.39 -4.16
C THR A 188 20.55 -17.92 -5.43
N PRO A 189 20.35 -17.09 -6.46
CA PRO A 189 20.64 -15.65 -6.52
C PRO A 189 19.64 -14.81 -5.69
N PRO A 190 20.03 -13.62 -5.21
CA PRO A 190 19.07 -12.69 -4.62
C PRO A 190 18.14 -12.11 -5.72
N PRO A 191 16.97 -11.56 -5.37
CA PRO A 191 16.02 -11.06 -6.35
C PRO A 191 16.55 -9.85 -7.12
N ASP A 192 16.15 -9.69 -8.39
CA ASP A 192 16.51 -8.53 -9.23
C ASP A 192 15.72 -7.26 -8.87
N VAL A 193 15.94 -6.78 -7.65
CA VAL A 193 15.46 -5.51 -7.08
C VAL A 193 16.44 -5.10 -5.98
N ASN A 194 16.65 -3.80 -5.82
CA ASN A 194 17.59 -3.22 -4.85
C ASN A 194 16.86 -2.21 -3.96
N GLU A 195 17.50 -1.81 -2.87
CA GLU A 195 17.06 -0.72 -2.00
C GLU A 195 18.13 0.38 -1.93
N HIS A 196 17.71 1.62 -1.67
CA HIS A 196 18.63 2.69 -1.32
C HIS A 196 18.03 3.63 -0.28
N TYR A 197 18.66 3.68 0.88
CA TYR A 197 18.39 4.68 1.89
C TYR A 197 18.76 6.10 1.40
N ALA A 198 17.74 6.92 1.17
CA ALA A 198 17.84 8.27 0.63
C ALA A 198 17.96 9.37 1.71
N GLY A 199 17.86 9.03 3.00
CA GLY A 199 18.05 9.97 4.10
C GLY A 199 16.88 10.03 5.09
N GLN A 200 16.95 10.98 6.02
CA GLN A 200 15.92 11.21 7.03
C GLN A 200 14.72 11.95 6.42
N ALA A 201 13.51 11.51 6.76
CA ALA A 201 12.27 12.19 6.46
C ALA A 201 11.82 13.04 7.65
N ASN A 202 11.34 14.24 7.36
CA ASN A 202 10.66 15.10 8.35
C ASN A 202 9.13 14.91 8.34
N ARG A 203 8.62 14.10 7.43
CA ARG A 203 7.21 13.73 7.31
C ARG A 203 7.07 12.26 7.67
N ALA A 204 5.96 11.92 8.32
CA ALA A 204 5.62 10.54 8.60
C ALA A 204 5.28 9.80 7.29
N PRO A 205 5.37 8.46 7.27
CA PRO A 205 4.72 7.66 6.24
C PRO A 205 3.25 8.07 6.08
N ASN A 206 2.67 7.97 4.88
CA ASN A 206 1.26 8.20 4.59
C ASN A 206 0.38 7.04 5.07
N VAL A 207 0.62 6.64 6.31
CA VAL A 207 -0.20 5.79 7.13
C VAL A 207 -0.89 6.70 8.15
N THR A 208 -2.21 6.60 8.23
CA THR A 208 -3.03 7.43 9.11
C THR A 208 -2.97 6.95 10.57
N ASN A 209 -3.57 7.73 11.47
CA ASN A 209 -3.70 7.35 12.87
C ASN A 209 -4.39 5.99 13.10
N ALA A 210 -5.22 5.53 12.15
CA ALA A 210 -5.95 4.27 12.27
C ALA A 210 -5.25 3.10 11.56
N ALA A 211 -3.93 3.19 11.32
CA ALA A 211 -3.16 2.24 10.51
C ALA A 211 -3.69 2.04 9.07
N ALA A 212 -4.47 3.01 8.59
CA ALA A 212 -5.05 3.03 7.26
C ALA A 212 -4.19 3.80 6.26
N CYS A 213 -4.31 3.49 4.98
CA CYS A 213 -3.55 4.21 3.95
C CYS A 213 -4.14 5.58 3.62
N GLY A 214 -3.28 6.59 3.69
CA GLY A 214 -3.59 7.99 3.41
C GLY A 214 -3.51 8.33 1.93
N ASN A 215 -3.22 9.60 1.65
CA ASN A 215 -2.98 10.06 0.30
C ASN A 215 -1.52 9.82 -0.07
N ARG A 216 -1.32 9.36 -1.30
CA ARG A 216 -0.02 9.26 -1.96
C ARG A 216 0.70 10.63 -1.98
N ASP A 217 1.98 10.67 -1.64
CA ASP A 217 2.76 11.93 -1.63
C ASP A 217 4.02 11.93 -2.51
N GLN A 218 4.22 10.85 -3.28
CA GLN A 218 5.32 10.66 -4.22
C GLN A 218 6.67 10.34 -3.57
N VAL A 219 6.68 9.98 -2.29
CA VAL A 219 7.91 9.66 -1.54
C VAL A 219 7.72 8.38 -0.74
N ASN A 220 8.58 7.39 -0.99
CA ASN A 220 8.61 6.22 -0.11
C ASN A 220 9.20 6.62 1.25
N THR A 221 8.39 6.50 2.30
CA THR A 221 8.77 6.82 3.68
C THR A 221 8.51 5.62 4.58
N PHE A 222 9.57 5.17 5.24
CA PHE A 222 9.57 3.99 6.10
C PHE A 222 9.97 4.37 7.52
N GLY A 223 9.32 3.79 8.53
CA GLY A 223 9.78 3.96 9.90
C GLY A 223 8.67 3.82 10.92
N TRP A 224 8.61 4.77 11.85
CA TRP A 224 7.83 4.64 13.06
C TRP A 224 6.67 5.62 13.11
N HIS A 225 5.46 5.13 13.40
CA HIS A 225 4.28 5.98 13.52
C HIS A 225 3.40 5.53 14.69
N ALA A 226 2.84 6.49 15.44
CA ALA A 226 2.11 6.20 16.68
C ALA A 226 0.68 5.70 16.46
N MET A 227 0.12 5.79 15.26
CA MET A 227 -1.20 5.22 14.90
C MET A 227 -2.19 5.06 16.08
N PRO A 228 -2.57 6.15 16.79
CA PRO A 228 -3.26 6.04 18.09
C PRO A 228 -4.71 5.56 18.00
N ASP A 229 -5.30 5.59 16.80
CA ASP A 229 -6.66 5.13 16.53
C ASP A 229 -6.69 3.70 15.97
N ALA A 230 -5.53 3.05 15.81
CA ALA A 230 -5.42 1.67 15.36
C ALA A 230 -5.80 0.69 16.48
N ASP A 231 -6.25 -0.51 16.10
CA ASP A 231 -6.50 -1.56 17.08
C ASP A 231 -5.19 -1.95 17.81
N LYS A 232 -5.32 -2.34 19.08
CA LYS A 232 -4.18 -2.65 19.97
C LYS A 232 -3.28 -3.79 19.51
N ASP A 233 -3.77 -4.63 18.62
CA ASP A 233 -3.10 -5.78 18.02
C ASP A 233 -2.35 -5.42 16.72
N VAL A 234 -2.57 -4.25 16.13
CA VAL A 234 -1.81 -3.80 14.95
C VAL A 234 -0.36 -3.52 15.33
N LEU A 235 0.57 -4.17 14.62
CA LEU A 235 2.01 -4.01 14.77
C LEU A 235 2.59 -3.05 13.74
N ALA A 236 2.10 -3.12 12.51
CA ALA A 236 2.56 -2.29 11.41
C ALA A 236 1.51 -2.20 10.28
N ALA A 237 1.74 -1.26 9.37
CA ALA A 237 0.97 -1.14 8.14
C ALA A 237 1.87 -0.78 6.96
N THR A 238 1.52 -1.32 5.79
CA THR A 238 2.16 -1.00 4.52
C THR A 238 1.12 -0.55 3.51
N CYS A 239 1.44 0.55 2.82
CA CYS A 239 0.62 1.14 1.77
C CYS A 239 1.38 1.10 0.46
N THR A 240 0.79 0.51 -0.58
CA THR A 240 1.42 0.36 -1.89
C THR A 240 0.52 0.98 -2.95
N TRP A 241 0.97 2.08 -3.56
CA TRP A 241 0.29 2.70 -4.70
C TRP A 241 0.88 2.21 -6.01
N PHE A 242 0.02 2.00 -7.01
CA PHE A 242 0.43 1.40 -8.27
C PHE A 242 -0.40 1.85 -9.47
N ASN A 243 0.20 1.75 -10.66
CA ASN A 243 -0.43 2.00 -11.95
C ASN A 243 -0.35 0.74 -12.80
N GLY A 244 -1.50 0.12 -13.09
CA GLY A 244 -1.53 -1.18 -13.76
C GLY A 244 -0.81 -2.26 -12.93
N PRO A 245 0.24 -2.92 -13.46
CA PRO A 245 1.03 -3.87 -12.68
C PRO A 245 2.26 -3.25 -11.98
N THR A 246 2.46 -1.93 -12.09
CA THR A 246 3.70 -1.28 -11.66
C THR A 246 3.49 -0.51 -10.36
N THR A 247 4.20 -0.90 -9.30
CA THR A 247 4.29 -0.12 -8.07
C THR A 247 4.98 1.21 -8.36
N VAL A 248 4.41 2.30 -7.83
CA VAL A 248 4.93 3.66 -8.00
C VAL A 248 5.34 4.30 -6.68
N GLU A 249 4.82 3.79 -5.56
CA GLU A 249 5.13 4.28 -4.22
C GLU A 249 4.73 3.26 -3.17
N THR A 250 5.50 3.23 -2.08
CA THR A 250 5.24 2.41 -0.91
C THR A 250 5.59 3.18 0.35
N ASP A 251 4.73 3.08 1.35
CA ASP A 251 4.98 3.60 2.69
C ASP A 251 4.80 2.49 3.72
N MET A 252 5.63 2.51 4.77
CA MET A 252 5.67 1.48 5.81
C MET A 252 5.79 2.12 7.18
N ALA A 253 4.91 1.75 8.10
CA ALA A 253 4.91 2.28 9.45
C ALA A 253 4.82 1.17 10.50
N LEU A 254 5.77 1.13 11.43
CA LEU A 254 5.74 0.34 12.64
C LEU A 254 5.07 1.13 13.76
N GLN A 255 4.14 0.49 14.47
CA GLN A 255 3.33 1.08 15.53
C GLN A 255 4.19 1.44 16.76
N THR A 256 4.20 2.69 17.18
CA THR A 256 4.90 3.09 18.43
C THR A 256 3.99 3.17 19.65
N GLN A 257 2.69 3.40 19.47
CA GLN A 257 1.75 3.53 20.58
C GLN A 257 1.45 2.17 21.19
N ASP A 258 1.66 2.08 22.50
CA ASP A 258 1.38 0.90 23.32
C ASP A 258 2.04 -0.40 22.82
N LYS A 259 3.16 -0.28 22.09
CA LYS A 259 3.99 -1.40 21.65
C LYS A 259 5.35 -1.38 22.31
N LYS A 260 5.81 -2.58 22.64
CA LYS A 260 7.16 -2.82 23.14
C LYS A 260 7.97 -3.45 22.01
N TRP A 261 9.09 -2.83 21.69
CA TRP A 261 9.96 -3.25 20.60
C TRP A 261 11.24 -3.86 21.15
N TRP A 262 11.62 -4.99 20.54
CA TRP A 262 12.88 -5.66 20.74
C TRP A 262 13.73 -5.47 19.48
N THR A 263 14.94 -4.95 19.65
CA THR A 263 15.84 -4.61 18.54
C THR A 263 17.16 -5.37 18.58
N SER A 264 17.51 -5.99 19.71
CA SER A 264 18.74 -6.80 19.87
C SER A 264 18.75 -7.54 21.22
N GLY A 265 19.62 -8.56 21.35
CA GLY A 265 19.82 -9.30 22.61
C GLY A 265 18.66 -10.25 22.94
N SER A 266 18.45 -10.54 24.23
CA SER A 266 17.33 -11.38 24.66
C SER A 266 16.01 -10.62 24.59
N CYS A 267 14.97 -11.27 24.04
CA CYS A 267 13.65 -10.64 23.95
C CYS A 267 13.04 -10.36 25.34
N PRO A 268 12.68 -9.10 25.65
CA PRO A 268 11.87 -8.79 26.81
C PRO A 268 10.44 -9.32 26.64
N ALA A 269 9.86 -9.86 27.71
CA ALA A 269 8.51 -10.40 27.68
C ALA A 269 7.47 -9.37 27.19
N GLY A 270 6.64 -9.78 26.22
CA GLY A 270 5.62 -8.92 25.62
C GLY A 270 6.16 -7.93 24.57
N SER A 271 7.43 -8.03 24.18
CA SER A 271 8.00 -7.26 23.07
C SER A 271 7.90 -8.01 21.75
N TYR A 272 7.93 -7.25 20.65
CA TYR A 272 7.95 -7.75 19.28
C TYR A 272 9.27 -7.41 18.60
N SER A 273 9.79 -8.31 17.77
CA SER A 273 11.01 -8.04 17.01
C SER A 273 10.74 -6.96 15.96
N ALA A 274 11.42 -5.81 16.10
CA ALA A 274 11.28 -4.72 15.15
C ALA A 274 11.84 -5.08 13.77
N GLU A 275 12.93 -5.85 13.72
CA GLU A 275 13.50 -6.34 12.47
C GLU A 275 12.54 -7.34 11.79
N ALA A 276 11.92 -8.27 12.55
CA ALA A 276 11.01 -9.27 11.98
C ALA A 276 9.77 -8.62 11.37
N VAL A 277 9.17 -7.65 12.09
CA VAL A 277 8.05 -6.87 11.56
C VAL A 277 8.48 -6.08 10.33
N ALA A 278 9.62 -5.40 10.36
CA ALA A 278 10.11 -4.65 9.20
C ALA A 278 10.43 -5.57 8.00
N THR A 279 10.94 -6.79 8.21
CA THR A 279 11.15 -7.77 7.14
C THR A 279 9.83 -8.19 6.51
N HIS A 280 8.81 -8.50 7.32
CA HIS A 280 7.46 -8.82 6.84
C HIS A 280 6.88 -7.70 5.98
N GLU A 281 6.87 -6.47 6.50
CA GLU A 281 6.34 -5.32 5.79
C GLU A 281 7.16 -4.99 4.53
N ALA A 282 8.48 -5.19 4.54
CA ALA A 282 9.31 -5.07 3.35
C ALA A 282 8.92 -6.07 2.25
N GLY A 283 8.37 -7.23 2.62
CA GLY A 283 7.77 -8.15 1.65
C GLY A 283 6.61 -7.50 0.90
N HIS A 284 5.72 -6.78 1.59
CA HIS A 284 4.64 -6.00 0.98
C HIS A 284 5.15 -4.85 0.11
N VAL A 285 6.20 -4.13 0.56
CA VAL A 285 6.90 -3.10 -0.24
C VAL A 285 7.37 -3.68 -1.57
N LEU A 286 7.83 -4.93 -1.58
CA LEU A 286 8.30 -5.64 -2.76
C LEU A 286 7.20 -6.43 -3.50
N GLY A 287 5.93 -6.33 -3.08
CA GLY A 287 4.81 -6.93 -3.80
C GLY A 287 4.53 -8.39 -3.45
N LEU A 288 5.03 -8.90 -2.32
CA LEU A 288 4.51 -10.12 -1.72
C LEU A 288 3.22 -9.84 -0.95
N ALA A 289 2.31 -10.81 -0.97
CA ALA A 289 1.09 -10.80 -0.21
C ALA A 289 1.20 -11.77 0.98
N HIS A 290 0.30 -11.66 1.95
CA HIS A 290 0.22 -12.61 3.05
C HIS A 290 0.05 -14.06 2.56
N VAL A 291 0.65 -15.02 3.25
CA VAL A 291 0.37 -16.45 3.09
C VAL A 291 -0.49 -16.91 4.26
N GLU A 292 -1.79 -17.08 4.01
CA GLU A 292 -2.75 -17.49 5.02
C GLU A 292 -2.75 -19.00 5.21
N GLY A 293 -2.93 -19.45 6.45
CA GLY A 293 -2.96 -20.87 6.79
C GLY A 293 -2.01 -21.16 7.94
N ILE A 294 -2.45 -21.96 8.89
CA ILE A 294 -1.63 -22.33 10.05
C ILE A 294 -0.49 -23.27 9.65
N GLU A 295 -0.64 -23.95 8.52
CA GLU A 295 0.39 -24.74 7.89
C GLU A 295 1.58 -23.90 7.40
N HIS A 296 1.41 -22.58 7.26
CA HIS A 296 2.39 -21.64 6.71
C HIS A 296 2.91 -20.62 7.75
N GLU A 297 2.59 -20.81 9.04
CA GLU A 297 2.87 -19.80 10.08
C GLU A 297 4.35 -19.52 10.32
N ASN A 298 5.25 -20.36 9.80
CA ASN A 298 6.69 -20.18 9.88
C ASN A 298 7.27 -19.35 8.73
N LEU A 299 6.49 -18.98 7.71
CA LEU A 299 6.94 -18.11 6.62
C LEU A 299 7.01 -16.66 7.09
N THR A 300 7.90 -15.87 6.50
CA THR A 300 8.02 -14.45 6.81
C THR A 300 6.73 -13.71 6.49
N MET A 301 6.06 -14.05 5.39
CA MET A 301 4.78 -13.46 4.98
C MET A 301 3.56 -14.11 5.66
N ALA A 302 3.73 -14.90 6.72
CA ALA A 302 2.62 -15.35 7.55
C ALA A 302 1.89 -14.13 8.17
N PRO A 303 0.55 -14.16 8.30
CA PRO A 303 -0.24 -12.98 8.61
C PRO A 303 -0.15 -12.53 10.07
N SER A 304 0.73 -13.06 10.89
CA SER A 304 0.83 -12.65 12.30
C SER A 304 2.21 -12.89 12.85
N ILE A 305 2.66 -12.02 13.75
CA ILE A 305 3.91 -12.19 14.49
C ILE A 305 3.61 -12.24 15.98
N ALA A 306 4.08 -13.30 16.64
CA ALA A 306 3.93 -13.47 18.08
C ALA A 306 4.96 -12.63 18.86
N SER A 307 4.69 -12.37 20.14
CA SER A 307 5.69 -11.74 21.00
C SER A 307 6.93 -12.64 21.14
N CYS A 308 8.10 -12.03 21.09
CA CYS A 308 9.40 -12.71 21.10
C CYS A 308 9.65 -13.68 19.95
N ASP A 309 8.89 -13.57 18.88
CA ASP A 309 9.19 -14.22 17.62
C ASP A 309 10.12 -13.34 16.77
N ASN A 310 11.25 -13.90 16.38
CA ASN A 310 12.17 -13.33 15.40
C ASN A 310 12.38 -14.24 14.18
N GLY A 311 11.64 -15.34 14.04
CA GLY A 311 11.71 -16.17 12.83
C GLY A 311 11.58 -15.36 11.54
N PRO A 312 10.65 -14.38 11.45
CA PRO A 312 10.50 -13.56 10.25
C PRO A 312 11.67 -12.58 9.96
N THR A 313 12.77 -12.55 10.73
CA THR A 313 13.99 -11.83 10.30
C THR A 313 14.72 -12.56 9.17
N THR A 314 14.43 -13.84 8.95
CA THR A 314 14.93 -14.64 7.84
C THR A 314 13.78 -15.06 6.93
N LEU A 315 14.07 -15.22 5.63
CA LEU A 315 13.11 -15.67 4.64
C LEU A 315 12.96 -17.20 4.68
N GLY A 316 11.72 -17.65 4.64
CA GLY A 316 11.40 -19.02 4.25
C GLY A 316 11.54 -19.23 2.75
N LYS A 317 11.44 -20.49 2.31
CA LYS A 317 11.57 -20.86 0.91
C LYS A 317 10.48 -20.19 0.05
N GLY A 318 9.25 -20.14 0.55
CA GLY A 318 8.12 -19.51 -0.15
C GLY A 318 8.31 -18.02 -0.34
N ASP A 319 8.79 -17.32 0.70
CA ASP A 319 9.09 -15.89 0.62
C ASP A 319 10.12 -15.61 -0.49
N TYR A 320 11.19 -16.42 -0.54
CA TYR A 320 12.20 -16.35 -1.60
C TYR A 320 11.66 -16.70 -2.99
N ASP A 321 10.94 -17.82 -3.13
CA ASP A 321 10.35 -18.26 -4.39
C ASP A 321 9.41 -17.17 -4.95
N GLY A 322 8.64 -16.51 -4.08
CA GLY A 322 7.78 -15.37 -4.42
C GLY A 322 8.57 -14.19 -4.98
N LEU A 323 9.67 -13.79 -4.31
CA LEU A 323 10.54 -12.73 -4.81
C LEU A 323 11.18 -13.09 -6.16
N ILE A 324 11.61 -14.33 -6.35
CA ILE A 324 12.16 -14.79 -7.63
C ILE A 324 11.09 -14.85 -8.71
N ALA A 325 9.85 -15.22 -8.40
CA ALA A 325 8.75 -15.15 -9.35
C ALA A 325 8.46 -13.71 -9.80
N LEU A 326 8.57 -12.74 -8.89
CA LEU A 326 8.40 -11.32 -9.19
C LEU A 326 9.58 -10.74 -9.98
N TYR A 327 10.81 -10.99 -9.54
CA TYR A 327 11.97 -10.25 -10.00
C TYR A 327 12.92 -11.08 -10.87
N GLY A 328 12.95 -12.41 -10.73
CA GLY A 328 14.08 -13.22 -11.18
C GLY A 328 15.30 -13.01 -10.30
N GLY A 329 16.41 -13.66 -10.62
CA GLY A 329 17.68 -13.49 -9.91
C GLY A 329 18.57 -12.43 -10.55
N ARG A 330 19.34 -11.71 -9.73
CA ARG A 330 20.45 -10.84 -10.17
C ARG A 330 21.81 -11.53 -10.09
#